data_AF-M4S9S0-F1
#
_entry.id   AF-M4S9S0-F1
#
_cell.length_a   1.000
_cell.length_b   1.000
_cell.length_c   1.000
_cell.angle_alpha   90.00
_cell.angle_beta   90.00
_cell.angle_gamma   90.00
#
_symmetry.space_group_name_H-M   'P 1'
#
loop_
_entity.id
_entity.type
_entity.pdbx_description
1 polymer ?
#
loop_
_entity_poly.entity_id
_entity_poly.type
_entity_poly.pdbx_seq_one_letter_code
_entity_poly.pdbx_strand_id
1 'polypeptide(L)'
;MQTRAMHDARGDYCFQINLDSVTPAFGPPALDYISDTASAKEATCDTDIEFGNPEYLTTNASEMTDAGVNLSTLPGFSFISFNSLGQPVDAAGELTCSNQCEIILTGESAVSVCIESQGYIHACE
;
A
#
# COMPACT_ATOMS: atom_id res chain seq x y z
N MET A 1 -3.06 -7.58 -5.99
CA MET A 1 -1.77 -6.89 -5.73
C MET A 1 -0.77 -7.85 -5.07
N GLN A 2 -1.04 -8.36 -3.86
CA GLN A 2 -0.15 -9.34 -3.20
C GLN A 2 0.13 -10.61 -4.04
N THR A 3 -0.88 -11.25 -4.61
CA THR A 3 -0.68 -12.44 -5.48
C THR A 3 0.11 -12.12 -6.74
N ARG A 4 0.04 -10.88 -7.24
CA ARG A 4 0.86 -10.45 -8.38
C ARG A 4 2.32 -10.23 -7.95
N ALA A 5 2.54 -9.54 -6.82
CA ALA A 5 3.88 -9.40 -6.21
C ALA A 5 4.56 -10.76 -5.97
N MET A 6 3.79 -11.78 -5.58
CA MET A 6 4.31 -13.14 -5.36
C MET A 6 4.65 -13.90 -6.65
N HIS A 7 4.05 -13.56 -7.79
CA HIS A 7 4.24 -14.30 -9.05
C HIS A 7 5.08 -13.55 -10.08
N ASP A 8 5.20 -12.24 -9.95
CA ASP A 8 5.98 -11.41 -10.85
C ASP A 8 7.41 -11.25 -10.32
N ALA A 9 8.32 -12.04 -10.87
CA ALA A 9 9.74 -12.01 -10.54
C ALA A 9 10.55 -11.04 -11.41
N ARG A 10 9.89 -10.22 -12.25
CA ARG A 10 10.57 -9.21 -13.06
C ARG A 10 11.10 -8.11 -12.15
N GLY A 11 12.35 -7.70 -12.37
CA GLY A 11 12.97 -6.60 -11.62
C GLY A 11 12.32 -5.25 -11.93
N ASP A 12 12.58 -4.29 -11.04
CA ASP A 12 12.26 -2.86 -11.17
C ASP A 12 10.78 -2.47 -11.07
N TYR A 13 9.85 -3.43 -10.96
CA TYR A 13 8.44 -3.12 -10.65
C TYR A 13 8.22 -3.14 -9.14
N CYS A 14 7.59 -2.10 -8.62
CA CYS A 14 7.15 -2.05 -7.24
C CYS A 14 5.66 -2.39 -7.13
N PHE A 15 5.34 -3.41 -6.35
CA PHE A 15 3.96 -3.82 -6.08
C PHE A 15 3.53 -3.24 -4.74
N GLN A 16 3.31 -1.93 -4.70
CA GLN A 16 3.02 -1.21 -3.46
C GLN A 16 1.63 -0.57 -3.44
N ILE A 17 1.15 -0.35 -2.22
CA ILE A 17 0.00 0.51 -1.91
C ILE A 17 0.52 1.67 -1.08
N ASN A 18 0.30 2.89 -1.57
CA ASN A 18 0.63 4.12 -0.87
C ASN A 18 -0.52 4.53 0.04
N LEU A 19 -0.16 5.19 1.14
CA LEU A 19 -1.02 5.60 2.24
C LEU A 19 -0.72 7.06 2.55
N ASP A 20 -1.70 7.93 2.33
CA ASP A 20 -1.62 9.34 2.73
C ASP A 20 -2.39 9.53 4.04
N SER A 21 -1.68 9.98 5.08
CA SER A 21 -2.24 10.30 6.40
C SER A 21 -2.52 11.79 6.60
N VAL A 22 -2.04 12.65 5.70
CA VAL A 22 -2.27 14.10 5.69
C VAL A 22 -3.59 14.40 4.98
N THR A 23 -3.77 13.83 3.79
CA THR A 23 -5.04 13.83 3.06
C THR A 23 -5.50 12.37 2.97
N PRO A 24 -6.28 11.87 3.94
CA PRO A 24 -6.62 10.46 4.05
C PRO A 24 -7.01 9.84 2.70
N ALA A 25 -6.14 8.97 2.20
CA ALA A 25 -6.31 8.28 0.93
C ALA A 25 -5.37 7.07 0.88
N PHE A 26 -5.73 6.08 0.06
CA PHE A 26 -4.83 4.97 -0.23
C PHE A 26 -5.03 4.44 -1.65
N GLY A 27 -3.94 3.94 -2.23
CA GLY A 27 -3.96 3.35 -3.57
C GLY A 27 -2.57 3.14 -4.14
N PRO A 28 -2.45 2.44 -5.28
CA PRO A 28 -1.17 2.27 -5.94
C PRO A 28 -0.73 3.53 -6.70
N PRO A 29 0.58 3.73 -6.88
CA PRO A 29 1.12 4.84 -7.68
C PRO A 29 0.91 4.66 -9.18
N ALA A 30 0.97 3.43 -9.68
CA ALA A 30 0.69 3.11 -11.07
C ALA A 30 0.26 1.64 -11.19
N LEU A 31 -0.49 1.31 -12.24
CA LEU A 31 -0.93 -0.05 -12.54
C LEU A 31 -0.35 -0.63 -13.84
N ASP A 32 0.58 0.08 -14.49
CA ASP A 32 1.24 -0.39 -15.70
C ASP A 32 2.36 -1.39 -15.37
N TYR A 33 1.96 -2.65 -15.20
CA TYR A 33 2.88 -3.78 -15.06
C TYR A 33 3.13 -4.52 -16.39
N ILE A 34 2.64 -4.01 -17.52
CA ILE A 34 2.74 -4.71 -18.81
C ILE A 34 3.79 -4.07 -19.73
N SER A 35 3.99 -2.76 -19.62
CA SER A 35 4.95 -2.03 -20.45
C SER A 35 6.38 -2.19 -19.91
N ASP A 36 7.24 -2.92 -20.62
CA ASP A 36 8.65 -3.08 -20.26
C ASP A 36 9.50 -1.85 -20.65
N THR A 37 9.19 -0.72 -20.03
CA THR A 37 9.93 0.54 -20.17
C THR A 37 10.42 1.01 -18.80
N ALA A 38 11.56 1.73 -18.77
CA ALA A 38 12.09 2.26 -17.52
C ALA A 38 11.07 3.15 -16.80
N SER A 39 10.38 4.03 -17.53
CA SER A 39 9.38 4.93 -16.95
C SER A 39 8.17 4.21 -16.37
N ALA A 40 7.69 3.13 -17.01
CA ALA A 40 6.58 2.36 -16.46
C ALA A 40 6.98 1.63 -15.16
N LYS A 41 8.19 1.08 -15.12
CA LYS A 41 8.77 0.46 -13.92
C LYS A 41 8.88 1.46 -12.77
N GLU A 42 9.54 2.60 -13.02
CA GLU A 42 9.71 3.68 -12.04
C GLU A 42 8.37 4.20 -11.52
N ALA A 43 7.37 4.36 -12.38
CA ALA A 43 6.04 4.84 -11.98
C ALA A 43 5.36 3.91 -10.97
N THR A 44 5.63 2.60 -10.99
CA THR A 44 5.06 1.69 -9.99
C THR A 44 5.67 1.83 -8.60
N CYS A 45 6.80 2.53 -8.49
CA CYS A 45 7.55 2.80 -7.27
C CYS A 45 7.33 4.23 -6.72
N ASP A 46 6.49 5.03 -7.38
CA ASP A 46 6.24 6.42 -6.97
C ASP A 46 5.57 6.49 -5.58
N THR A 47 5.72 7.60 -4.89
CA THR A 47 5.14 7.83 -3.56
C THR A 47 3.72 8.40 -3.61
N ASP A 48 3.33 8.95 -4.76
CA ASP A 48 1.98 9.51 -4.97
C ASP A 48 0.93 8.42 -5.21
N ILE A 49 -0.35 8.75 -5.05
CA ILE A 49 -1.47 7.85 -5.34
C ILE A 49 -2.06 8.23 -6.71
N GLU A 50 -2.21 7.27 -7.62
CA GLU A 50 -2.90 7.50 -8.89
C GLU A 50 -4.41 7.28 -8.75
N PHE A 51 -5.14 8.39 -8.70
CA PHE A 51 -6.59 8.44 -8.49
C PHE A 51 -7.42 8.08 -9.73
N GLY A 52 -6.82 7.99 -10.91
CA GLY A 52 -7.45 7.50 -12.14
C GLY A 52 -7.57 5.97 -12.22
N ASN A 53 -6.98 5.25 -11.24
CA ASN A 53 -7.12 3.80 -11.15
C ASN A 53 -8.57 3.38 -10.82
N PRO A 54 -8.96 2.13 -11.07
CA PRO A 54 -10.30 1.66 -10.72
C PRO A 54 -10.61 1.83 -9.23
N GLU A 55 -11.83 2.27 -8.90
CA GLU A 55 -12.28 2.60 -7.54
C GLU A 55 -12.17 1.43 -6.53
N TYR A 56 -12.07 0.19 -7.00
CA TYR A 56 -11.85 -0.97 -6.12
C TYR A 56 -10.37 -1.17 -5.70
N LEU A 57 -9.45 -0.34 -6.22
CA LEU A 57 -8.01 -0.38 -5.90
C LEU A 57 -7.49 0.93 -5.31
N THR A 58 -8.21 2.03 -5.48
CA THR A 58 -7.82 3.35 -4.99
C THR A 58 -9.04 4.05 -4.42
N THR A 59 -8.85 4.82 -3.36
CA THR A 59 -9.83 5.83 -2.95
C THR A 59 -9.84 6.98 -3.93
N ASN A 60 -10.87 7.83 -3.91
CA ASN A 60 -10.74 9.18 -4.48
C ASN A 60 -9.90 10.08 -3.56
N ALA A 61 -9.38 11.19 -4.11
CA ALA A 61 -8.49 12.10 -3.39
C ALA A 61 -9.11 12.76 -2.15
N SER A 62 -10.42 12.97 -2.13
CA SER A 62 -11.13 13.62 -1.00
C SER A 62 -12.14 12.72 -0.31
N GLU A 63 -12.45 11.52 -0.83
CA GLU A 63 -13.59 10.72 -0.38
C GLU A 63 -13.54 10.40 1.12
N MET A 64 -12.38 9.98 1.64
CA MET A 64 -12.25 9.70 3.07
C MET A 64 -12.36 10.98 3.92
N THR A 65 -11.79 12.09 3.44
CA THR A 65 -11.86 13.39 4.13
C THR A 65 -13.31 13.91 4.17
N ASP A 66 -14.02 13.82 3.05
CA ASP A 66 -15.43 14.20 2.92
C ASP A 66 -16.34 13.33 3.79
N ALA A 67 -15.95 12.07 4.02
CA ALA A 67 -16.61 11.14 4.93
C ALA A 67 -16.19 11.32 6.41
N GLY A 68 -15.24 12.21 6.71
CA GLY A 68 -14.71 12.41 8.07
C GLY A 68 -13.87 11.24 8.60
N VAL A 69 -13.28 10.45 7.70
CA VAL A 69 -12.41 9.31 8.01
C VAL A 69 -10.95 9.73 7.93
N ASN A 70 -10.22 9.52 9.02
CA ASN A 70 -8.77 9.71 9.09
C ASN A 70 -8.03 8.39 8.87
N LEU A 71 -6.80 8.49 8.38
CA LEU A 71 -5.89 7.37 8.17
C LEU A 71 -4.58 7.61 8.93
N SER A 72 -4.11 6.61 9.67
CA SER A 72 -2.78 6.64 10.30
C SER A 72 -2.15 5.25 10.29
N THR A 73 -0.84 5.18 10.58
CA THR A 73 -0.07 3.93 10.56
C THR A 73 0.80 3.80 11.81
N LEU A 74 0.99 2.56 12.27
CA LEU A 74 1.88 2.22 13.38
C LEU A 74 2.74 0.99 13.02
N PRO A 75 4.09 1.08 13.02
CA PRO A 75 4.87 2.32 13.09
C PRO A 75 4.52 3.28 11.95
N GLY A 76 5.00 4.52 11.97
CA GLY A 76 4.72 5.46 10.88
C GLY A 76 5.32 4.99 9.56
N PHE A 77 4.47 4.62 8.60
CA PHE A 77 4.83 4.30 7.20
C PHE A 77 3.80 4.87 6.22
N SER A 78 4.24 5.14 4.99
CA SER A 78 3.43 5.74 3.93
C SER A 78 3.16 4.81 2.76
N PHE A 79 3.68 3.58 2.80
CA PHE A 79 3.38 2.55 1.81
C PHE A 79 3.57 1.16 2.41
N ILE A 80 2.97 0.17 1.75
CA ILE A 80 3.24 -1.24 2.02
C ILE A 80 3.53 -1.97 0.70
N SER A 81 4.59 -2.78 0.69
CA SER A 81 4.99 -3.59 -0.46
C SER A 81 5.38 -4.99 0.03
N PHE A 82 5.38 -5.98 -0.87
CA PHE A 82 5.66 -7.37 -0.52
C PHE A 82 6.72 -7.98 -1.44
N ASN A 83 7.58 -8.83 -0.88
CA ASN A 83 8.52 -9.63 -1.65
C ASN A 83 7.82 -10.83 -2.32
N SER A 84 8.59 -11.64 -3.06
CA SER A 84 8.08 -12.83 -3.77
C SER A 84 7.56 -13.94 -2.85
N LEU A 85 7.91 -13.91 -1.56
CA LEU A 85 7.38 -14.81 -0.54
C LEU A 85 6.12 -14.24 0.15
N GLY A 86 5.67 -13.06 -0.27
CA GLY A 86 4.50 -12.38 0.28
C GLY A 86 4.80 -11.65 1.58
N GLN A 87 6.06 -11.51 2.00
CA GLN A 87 6.43 -10.82 3.24
C GLN A 87 6.56 -9.32 3.01
N PRO A 88 6.14 -8.48 3.97
CA PRO A 88 6.22 -7.03 3.83
C PRO A 88 7.68 -6.56 3.79
N VAL A 89 7.99 -5.64 2.87
CA VAL A 89 9.32 -5.04 2.74
C VAL A 89 9.26 -3.51 2.66
N ASP A 90 10.33 -2.86 3.11
CA ASP A 90 10.53 -1.42 3.02
C ASP A 90 11.09 -0.99 1.64
N ALA A 91 11.47 0.29 1.52
CA ALA A 91 11.95 0.86 0.27
C ALA A 91 13.35 0.35 -0.13
N ALA A 92 14.09 -0.22 0.82
CA ALA A 92 15.36 -0.88 0.57
C ALA A 92 15.18 -2.37 0.21
N GLY A 93 13.94 -2.89 0.25
CA GLY A 93 13.65 -4.30 0.05
C GLY A 93 13.92 -5.16 1.29
N GLU A 94 14.17 -4.55 2.45
CA GLU A 94 14.40 -5.25 3.71
C GLU A 94 13.08 -5.60 4.39
N LEU A 95 13.06 -6.71 5.13
CA LEU A 95 11.86 -7.16 5.84
C LEU A 95 11.41 -6.10 6.85
N THR A 96 10.15 -5.70 6.76
CA THR A 96 9.51 -4.76 7.70
C THR A 96 8.39 -5.45 8.47
N CYS A 97 7.69 -4.71 9.34
CA CYS A 97 6.60 -5.24 10.17
C CYS A 97 7.01 -6.41 11.08
N SER A 98 8.27 -6.45 11.51
CA SER A 98 8.80 -7.48 12.42
C SER A 98 8.12 -7.49 13.78
N ASN A 99 7.63 -6.32 14.23
CA ASN A 99 6.82 -6.14 15.43
C ASN A 99 5.36 -5.79 15.09
N GLN A 100 4.85 -6.25 13.94
CA GLN A 100 3.54 -5.89 13.36
C GLN A 100 3.50 -4.48 12.75
N CYS A 101 2.79 -4.32 11.65
CA CYS A 101 2.37 -3.03 11.11
C CYS A 101 0.86 -2.92 11.20
N GLU A 102 0.37 -1.75 11.54
CA GLU A 102 -1.05 -1.45 11.70
C GLU A 102 -1.42 -0.25 10.84
N ILE A 103 -2.52 -0.37 10.10
CA ILE A 103 -3.18 0.72 9.39
C ILE A 103 -4.47 1.01 10.13
N ILE A 104 -4.61 2.21 10.65
CA ILE A 104 -5.74 2.62 11.50
C ILE A 104 -6.62 3.57 10.70
N LEU A 105 -7.90 3.23 10.60
CA LEU A 105 -8.94 4.05 9.99
C LEU A 105 -9.86 4.55 11.10
N THR A 106 -9.98 5.87 11.24
CA THR A 106 -10.77 6.50 12.32
C THR A 106 -11.86 7.38 11.75
N GLY A 107 -13.12 6.93 11.83
CA GLY A 107 -14.32 7.71 11.54
C GLY A 107 -15.16 7.89 12.80
N GLU A 108 -16.42 7.42 12.77
CA GLU A 108 -17.27 7.32 13.98
C GLU A 108 -16.69 6.34 15.01
N SER A 109 -16.06 5.27 14.53
CA SER A 109 -15.26 4.33 15.31
C SER A 109 -13.88 4.15 14.67
N ALA A 110 -12.94 3.65 15.46
CA ALA A 110 -11.62 3.26 14.97
C ALA A 110 -11.65 1.76 14.61
N VAL A 111 -11.16 1.44 13.42
CA VAL A 111 -10.89 0.07 12.97
C VAL A 111 -9.46 0.00 12.48
N SER A 112 -8.81 -1.15 12.70
CA SER A 112 -7.41 -1.32 12.37
C SER A 112 -7.18 -2.58 11.56
N VAL A 113 -6.24 -2.49 10.63
CA VAL A 113 -5.75 -3.60 9.80
C VAL A 113 -4.33 -3.90 10.20
N CYS A 114 -4.09 -5.13 10.64
CA CYS A 114 -2.80 -5.63 11.08
C CYS A 114 -2.14 -6.44 9.97
N ILE A 115 -0.84 -6.19 9.77
CA ILE A 115 0.02 -6.84 8.79
C ILE A 115 1.18 -7.46 9.55
N GLU A 116 1.21 -8.78 9.55
CA GLU A 116 2.24 -9.55 10.22
C GLU A 116 3.51 -9.70 9.37
N SER A 117 4.63 -10.04 10.01
CA SER A 117 5.94 -10.23 9.36
C SER A 117 5.97 -11.28 8.23
N GLN A 118 5.02 -12.22 8.23
CA GLN A 118 4.83 -13.22 7.17
C GLN A 118 3.92 -12.76 6.03
N GLY A 119 3.38 -11.54 6.10
CA GLY A 119 2.43 -10.99 5.13
C GLY A 119 0.98 -11.39 5.34
N TYR A 120 0.63 -11.89 6.52
CA TYR A 120 -0.76 -12.14 6.88
C TYR A 120 -1.45 -10.81 7.21
N ILE A 121 -2.56 -10.52 6.54
CA ILE A 121 -3.34 -9.29 6.69
C ILE A 121 -4.69 -9.64 7.31
N HIS A 122 -5.03 -9.01 8.42
CA HIS A 122 -6.28 -9.24 9.14
C HIS A 122 -6.76 -7.99 9.87
N ALA A 123 -8.00 -8.00 10.36
CA ALA A 123 -8.44 -6.99 11.33
C ALA A 123 -7.66 -7.19 12.64
N CYS A 124 -7.16 -6.10 13.23
CA CYS A 124 -6.50 -6.18 14.53
C CYS A 124 -7.50 -6.61 15.62
N GLU A 125 -7.00 -7.31 16.64
CA GLU A 125 -7.77 -7.75 17.82
C GLU A 125 -7.59 -6.80 19.02
#